data_AF-A0AAP3G7S1-F1
#
_entry.id   AF-A0AAP3G7S1-F1
#
_cell.length_a   1.000
_cell.length_b   1.000
_cell.length_c   1.000
_cell.angle_alpha   90.00
_cell.angle_beta   90.00
_cell.angle_gamma   90.00
#
_symmetry.space_group_name_H-M   'P 1'
#
loop_
_entity.id
_entity.type
_entity.pdbx_description
1 polymer ?
#
loop_
_entity_poly.entity_id
_entity_poly.type
_entity_poly.pdbx_seq_one_letter_code
_entity_poly.pdbx_strand_id
1 'polypeptide(L)' 'MFGTVGYFTNYFNTTIMNNLSIESSTTLEVIYVLLGNEIKQQEVTEEVKTDYYRNLEKAYKLTKEHLFGMEEEK' A
#
# COMPACT_ATOMS: atom_id res chain seq x y z
N MET A 1 -4.51 5.69 11.93
CA MET A 1 -3.37 5.11 12.69
C MET A 1 -2.40 4.51 11.70
N PHE A 2 -1.14 4.96 11.71
CA PHE A 2 -0.08 4.44 10.85
C PHE A 2 0.06 2.92 11.04
N GLY A 3 0.43 2.20 9.98
CA GLY A 3 0.69 0.76 10.06
C GLY A 3 -0.53 -0.16 10.00
N THR A 4 -1.75 0.38 9.95
CA THR A 4 -2.98 -0.40 9.80
C THR A 4 -3.30 -0.65 8.32
N VAL A 5 -4.04 -1.73 8.03
CA VAL A 5 -4.52 -2.03 6.66
C VAL A 5 -5.28 -0.84 6.08
N GLY A 6 -6.21 -0.25 6.86
CA GLY A 6 -7.00 0.89 6.42
C GLY A 6 -6.17 2.13 6.10
N TYR A 7 -5.10 2.38 6.86
CA TYR A 7 -4.16 3.47 6.54
C TYR A 7 -3.48 3.26 5.19
N PHE A 8 -2.91 2.08 4.97
CA PHE A 8 -2.19 1.78 3.72
C PHE A 8 -3.13 1.75 2.51
N THR A 9 -4.31 1.14 2.62
CA THR A 9 -5.31 1.14 1.54
C THR A 9 -5.74 2.57 1.18
N ASN A 10 -5.98 3.43 2.18
CA ASN A 10 -6.31 4.82 1.93
C ASN A 10 -5.16 5.57 1.25
N TYR A 11 -3.91 5.29 1.63
CA TYR A 11 -2.72 5.89 1.03
C TYR A 11 -2.59 5.50 -0.45
N PHE A 12 -2.71 4.20 -0.77
CA PHE A 12 -2.69 3.72 -2.15
C PHE A 12 -3.78 4.38 -2.99
N ASN A 13 -5.03 4.33 -2.52
CA ASN A 13 -6.18 4.89 -3.22
C ASN A 13 -6.02 6.40 -3.49
N THR A 14 -5.61 7.16 -2.49
CA THR A 14 -5.41 8.61 -2.61
C THR A 14 -4.29 8.94 -3.59
N THR A 15 -3.17 8.22 -3.50
CA THR A 15 -2.02 8.46 -4.38
C THR A 15 -2.35 8.12 -5.84
N ILE A 16 -3.05 7.01 -6.08
CA ILE A 16 -3.45 6.59 -7.42
C ILE A 16 -4.49 7.54 -8.02
N MET A 17 -5.50 7.95 -7.24
CA MET A 17 -6.50 8.92 -7.68
C MET A 17 -5.88 10.28 -8.03
N ASN A 18 -4.91 10.76 -7.24
CA ASN A 18 -4.22 12.02 -7.52
C ASN A 18 -3.28 11.90 -8.73
N ASN A 19 -2.65 10.74 -8.94
CA ASN A 19 -1.77 10.51 -10.10
C ASN A 19 -2.52 10.39 -11.43
N LEU A 20 -3.83 10.11 -11.44
CA LEU A 20 -4.65 10.23 -12.64
C LEU A 20 -4.75 11.69 -13.16
N SER A 21 -4.32 12.68 -12.37
CA SER A 21 -4.36 14.10 -12.73
C SER A 21 -3.00 14.73 -13.09
N ILE A 22 -1.87 14.04 -12.85
CA ILE A 22 -0.51 14.61 -12.99
C ILE A 22 0.40 13.60 -13.72
N GLU A 23 1.21 14.08 -14.67
CA GLU A 23 2.03 13.35 -15.65
C GLU A 23 3.07 12.32 -15.10
N SER A 24 3.08 12.01 -13.80
CA SER A 24 3.94 10.98 -13.21
C SER A 24 3.14 9.71 -12.90
N SER A 25 3.28 8.69 -13.74
CA SER A 25 2.69 7.36 -13.53
C SER A 25 3.39 6.63 -12.37
N THR A 26 3.08 6.98 -11.13
CA THR A 26 3.53 6.18 -9.98
C THR A 26 2.64 4.94 -9.91
N THR A 27 3.23 3.75 -10.05
CA THR A 27 2.50 2.48 -9.97
C THR A 27 2.25 2.06 -8.53
N LEU A 28 1.36 1.10 -8.33
CA LEU A 28 1.06 0.51 -7.03
C LEU A 28 2.33 -0.08 -6.39
N GLU A 29 3.20 -0.71 -7.18
CA GLU A 29 4.48 -1.29 -6.76
C GLU A 29 5.44 -0.22 -6.21
N VAL A 30 5.54 0.94 -6.85
CA VAL A 30 6.41 2.04 -6.40
C VAL A 30 5.94 2.55 -5.03
N ILE A 31 4.62 2.71 -4.85
CA ILE A 31 4.03 3.13 -3.57
C ILE A 31 4.30 2.07 -2.49
N TYR A 32 4.21 0.78 -2.84
CA TYR A 32 4.49 -0.32 -1.91
C TYR A 32 5.93 -0.28 -1.40
N VAL A 33 6.91 -0.08 -2.29
CA VAL A 33 8.33 0.04 -1.91
C VAL A 33 8.56 1.28 -1.04
N LEU A 34 7.92 2.41 -1.36
CA LEU A 34 8.01 3.63 -0.57
C LEU A 34 7.51 3.41 0.86
N LEU A 35 6.31 2.85 1.02
CA LEU A 35 5.74 2.54 2.34
C LEU A 35 6.59 1.51 3.09
N GLY A 36 7.17 0.54 2.39
CA GLY A 36 8.09 -0.43 2.99
C GLY A 36 9.36 0.20 3.56
N ASN A 37 9.89 1.23 2.89
CA ASN A 37 11.00 2.03 3.39
C ASN A 37 10.59 2.92 4.58
N GLU A 38 9.39 3.49 4.57
CA GLU A 38 8.86 4.24 5.71
C GLU A 38 8.70 3.37 6.96
N ILE A 39 8.22 2.14 6.82
CA ILE A 39 8.13 1.15 7.93
C ILE A 39 9.53 0.88 8.49
N LYS A 40 10.53 0.70 7.62
CA LYS A 40 11.92 0.43 8.03
C LYS A 40 12.49 1.55 8.90
N GLN A 41 12.13 2.79 8.61
CA GLN A 41 12.59 3.98 9.32
C GLN A 41 11.84 4.24 10.64
N GLN A 42 10.77 3.51 10.95
CA GLN A 42 10.03 3.70 12.20
C GLN A 42 10.87 3.31 13.43
N GLU A 43 10.83 4.15 14.46
CA GLU A 43 11.42 3.88 15.77
C GLU A 43 10.49 3.04 16.65
N VAL A 44 10.14 1.85 16.16
CA VAL A 44 9.33 0.84 16.86
C VAL A 44 10.05 -0.51 16.88
N THR A 45 9.53 -1.45 17.68
CA THR A 45 10.09 -2.81 17.73
C THR A 45 9.95 -3.53 16.40
N GLU A 46 10.84 -4.48 16.14
CA GLU A 46 10.79 -5.32 14.93
C GLU A 46 9.51 -6.16 14.84
N GLU A 47 8.92 -6.52 15.98
CA GLU A 47 7.60 -7.17 16.04
C GLU A 47 6.52 -6.25 15.46
N VAL A 48 6.48 -4.98 15.89
CA VAL A 48 5.52 -4.00 15.37
C VAL A 48 5.77 -3.71 13.88
N LYS A 49 7.03 -3.62 13.43
CA LYS A 49 7.35 -3.48 12.00
C LYS A 49 6.87 -4.69 11.20
N THR A 50 7.03 -5.90 11.73
CA THR A 50 6.54 -7.12 11.08
C THR A 50 5.03 -7.06 10.86
N ASP A 51 4.28 -6.59 11.85
CA ASP A 51 2.83 -6.39 11.70
C ASP A 51 2.49 -5.29 10.69
N TYR A 52 3.26 -4.20 10.64
CA TYR A 52 3.10 -3.18 9.61
C TYR A 52 3.35 -3.74 8.21
N TYR A 53 4.39 -4.55 8.01
CA TYR A 53 4.66 -5.18 6.71
C TYR A 53 3.53 -6.13 6.28
N ARG A 54 3.00 -6.93 7.21
CA ARG A 54 1.83 -7.81 6.94
C ARG A 54 0.60 -7.00 6.55
N ASN A 55 0.35 -5.89 7.24
CA ASN A 55 -0.77 -5.01 6.95
C ASN A 55 -0.60 -4.29 5.60
N LEU A 56 0.63 -3.89 5.26
CA LEU A 56 0.98 -3.29 3.97
C LEU A 56 0.74 -4.28 2.82
N GLU A 57 1.20 -5.53 2.96
CA GLU A 57 0.98 -6.58 1.95
C GLU A 57 -0.53 -6.85 1.75
N LYS A 58 -1.28 -6.94 2.84
CA LYS A 58 -2.75 -7.12 2.77
C LYS A 58 -3.43 -5.95 2.08
N ALA A 59 -3.07 -4.72 2.42
CA ALA A 59 -3.62 -3.53 1.78
C ALA A 59 -3.28 -3.46 0.28
N TYR A 60 -2.07 -3.86 -0.09
CA TYR A 60 -1.62 -3.93 -1.48
C TYR A 60 -2.47 -4.90 -2.30
N LYS A 61 -2.68 -6.14 -1.81
CA LYS A 61 -3.51 -7.16 -2.47
C LYS A 61 -4.95 -6.66 -2.67
N LEU A 62 -5.57 -6.15 -1.60
CA LEU A 62 -6.93 -5.59 -1.66
C LEU A 62 -7.04 -4.45 -2.68
N THR A 63 -6.04 -3.57 -2.73
CA THR A 63 -6.05 -2.44 -3.67
C THR A 63 -5.86 -2.93 -5.11
N LYS A 64 -4.98 -3.91 -5.33
CA LYS A 64 -4.77 -4.53 -6.64
C LYS A 64 -6.04 -5.22 -7.15
N GLU A 65 -6.68 -6.03 -6.30
CA GLU A 65 -7.97 -6.67 -6.58
C GLU A 65 -9.05 -5.63 -6.93
N HIS A 66 -9.10 -4.51 -6.21
CA HIS A 66 -10.05 -3.45 -6.48
C HIS A 66 -9.82 -2.75 -7.83
N LEU A 67 -8.56 -2.48 -8.20
CA LEU A 67 -8.21 -1.73 -9.40
C LEU A 67 -8.31 -2.54 -10.69
N PHE A 68 -7.91 -3.82 -10.64
CA PHE A 68 -7.86 -4.67 -11.83
C PHE A 68 -9.06 -5.63 -11.92
N GLY A 69 -9.96 -5.58 -10.94
CA GLY A 69 -10.97 -6.60 -10.72
C GLY A 69 -10.32 -7.91 -10.27
N MET A 70 -11.07 -8.79 -9.61
CA MET A 70 -10.68 -10.19 -9.64
C MET A 70 -10.63 -10.58 -11.13
N GLU A 71 -9.47 -11.00 -11.62
CA GLU A 71 -9.49 -12.05 -12.63
C GLU A 71 -10.24 -13.20 -11.95
N GLU A 72 -11.56 -13.25 -12.16
CA GLU A 72 -12.39 -14.38 -11.79
C GLU A 72 -11.78 -15.59 -12.51
N GLU A 73 -10.96 -16.35 -11.80
CA GLU A 73 -10.58 -17.69 -12.20
C GLU A 73 -11.87 -18.48 -12.46
N LYS A 74 -12.04 -18.86 -13.73
CA LYS A 74 -12.93 -19.95 -14.17
C LYS A 74 -12.37 -21.30 -13.79
#